data_AF-A0A4Q3IBV0-F1
#
_entry.id   AF-A0A4Q3IBV0-F1
#
_cell.length_a   1.000
_cell.length_b   1.000
_cell.length_c   1.000
_cell.angle_alpha   90.00
_cell.angle_beta   90.00
_cell.angle_gamma   90.00
#
_symmetry.space_group_name_H-M   'P 1'
#
loop_
_entity.id
_entity.type
_entity.pdbx_description
1 polymer ?
#
loop_
_entity_poly.entity_id
_entity_poly.type
_entity_poly.pdbx_seq_one_letter_code
_entity_poly.pdbx_strand_id
1 'polypeptide(L)' 'MPETHARGLDHLVIGVADLDAAGAFYDDLGFRVGARNRHPWGTENRIVQFPGAFLELI' A
#
# COMPACT_ATOMS: atom_id res chain seq x y z
N MET A 1 -2.72 -32.69 -14.40
CA MET A 1 -2.26 -31.70 -13.41
C MET A 1 -3.29 -30.58 -13.42
N PRO A 2 -3.89 -30.18 -12.28
CA PRO A 2 -4.76 -29.01 -12.30
C PRO A 2 -3.92 -27.80 -12.73
N GLU A 3 -4.45 -26.99 -13.64
CA GLU A 3 -3.76 -25.78 -14.08
C GLU A 3 -3.66 -24.83 -12.89
N THR A 4 -2.45 -24.62 -12.38
CA THR A 4 -2.22 -23.58 -11.39
C THR A 4 -2.18 -22.27 -12.14
N HIS A 5 -3.33 -21.60 -12.27
CA HIS A 5 -3.36 -20.19 -12.67
C HIS A 5 -2.46 -19.42 -11.70
N ALA A 6 -1.39 -18.82 -12.22
CA ALA A 6 -0.51 -17.99 -11.42
C ALA A 6 -1.34 -16.84 -10.83
N ARG A 7 -1.35 -16.71 -9.50
CA ARG A 7 -2.01 -15.58 -8.83
C ARG A 7 -1.13 -14.35 -8.95
N GLY A 8 -1.75 -13.22 -9.29
CA GLY A 8 -1.06 -11.92 -9.30
C GLY A 8 -0.62 -11.50 -7.90
N LEU A 9 0.28 -10.52 -7.85
CA LEU A 9 0.63 -9.85 -6.60
C LEU A 9 -0.55 -8.97 -6.16
N ASP A 10 -0.95 -9.08 -4.90
CA ASP A 10 -2.01 -8.24 -4.33
C ASP A 10 -1.42 -6.91 -3.83
N HIS A 11 -0.41 -6.96 -2.96
CA HIS A 11 0.28 -5.76 -2.48
C HIS A 11 1.66 -6.07 -1.91
N LEU A 12 2.44 -5.00 -1.68
CA LEU A 12 3.68 -5.02 -0.91
C LEU A 12 3.51 -4.09 0.31
N VAL A 13 3.85 -4.61 1.48
CA VAL A 13 3.88 -3.83 2.74
C VAL A 13 5.27 -3.24 2.91
N ILE A 14 5.35 -1.94 3.18
CA ILE A 14 6.59 -1.18 3.36
C ILE A 14 6.52 -0.48 4.71
N GLY A 15 7.34 -0.92 5.66
CA GLY A 15 7.50 -0.25 6.95
C GLY A 15 8.21 1.10 6.77
N VAL A 16 7.61 2.17 7.29
CA VAL A 16 8.16 3.53 7.20
C VAL A 16 8.29 4.16 8.58
N ALA A 17 9.27 5.04 8.76
CA ALA A 17 9.45 5.74 10.03
C ALA A 17 8.43 6.88 10.21
N ASP A 18 7.96 7.48 9.10
CA ASP A 18 6.99 8.55 9.08
C ASP A 18 5.98 8.31 7.94
N LEU A 19 4.75 7.98 8.33
CA LEU A 19 3.68 7.62 7.41
C LEU A 19 3.15 8.81 6.60
N ASP A 20 3.16 10.02 7.18
CA ASP A 20 2.67 11.21 6.51
C ASP A 20 3.69 11.67 5.46
N ALA A 21 4.98 11.64 5.80
CA ALA A 21 6.06 11.94 4.85
C ALA A 21 6.11 10.93 3.69
N ALA A 22 5.99 9.64 3.98
CA ALA A 22 5.96 8.61 2.93
C ALA A 22 4.72 8.77 2.03
N GLY A 23 3.55 9.07 2.61
CA GLY A 23 2.34 9.34 1.84
C GLY A 23 2.49 10.57 0.92
N ALA A 24 3.05 11.67 1.42
CA ALA A 24 3.29 12.88 0.63
C ALA A 24 4.27 12.61 -0.53
N PHE A 25 5.33 11.84 -0.29
CA PHE A 25 6.28 11.47 -1.34
C PHE A 25 5.61 10.77 -2.54
N TYR A 26 4.73 9.80 -2.30
CA TYR A 26 4.01 9.13 -3.40
C TYR A 26 2.95 10.02 -4.05
N ASP A 27 2.31 10.91 -3.29
CA ASP A 27 1.34 11.89 -3.83
C ASP A 27 2.05 12.88 -4.77
N ASP A 28 3.22 13.40 -4.38
CA ASP A 28 4.06 14.29 -5.19
C ASP A 28 4.57 13.63 -6.48
N LEU A 29 4.77 12.31 -6.46
CA LEU A 29 5.08 11.51 -7.65
C LEU A 29 3.87 11.29 -8.57
N GLY A 30 2.67 11.74 -8.16
CA GLY A 30 1.44 11.65 -8.94
C GLY A 30 0.64 10.36 -8.74
N PHE A 31 0.98 9.54 -7.73
CA PHE A 31 0.16 8.38 -7.39
C PHE A 31 -1.12 8.79 -6.65
N ARG A 32 -2.17 7.98 -6.79
CA ARG A 32 -3.33 8.11 -5.90
C ARG A 32 -3.02 7.50 -4.54
N VAL A 33 -2.89 8.36 -3.53
CA VAL A 33 -2.65 7.95 -2.14
C VAL A 33 -3.97 8.00 -1.35
N GLY A 34 -4.26 6.93 -0.63
CA GLY A 34 -5.44 6.80 0.21
C GLY A 34 -5.41 7.68 1.47
N ALA A 35 -6.56 7.70 2.15
CA ALA A 35 -6.64 8.25 3.51
C ALA A 35 -5.74 7.46 4.47
N ARG A 36 -5.43 8.06 5.61
CA ARG A 36 -4.76 7.38 6.72
C ARG A 36 -5.76 6.44 7.41
N ASN A 37 -5.51 5.15 7.36
CA ASN A 37 -6.32 4.16 8.07
C ASN A 37 -5.66 3.84 9.41
N ARG A 38 -6.47 3.69 10.46
CA ARG A 38 -6.00 3.32 11.81
C ARG A 38 -6.58 1.98 12.19
N HIS A 39 -5.71 1.05 12.54
CA HIS A 39 -6.14 -0.28 12.91
C HIS A 39 -6.29 -0.42 14.43
N PRO A 40 -7.32 -1.14 14.93
CA PRO A 40 -7.50 -1.38 16.36
C PRO A 40 -6.33 -2.06 17.08
N TRP A 41 -5.42 -2.71 16.33
CA TRP A 41 -4.22 -3.37 16.85
C TRP A 41 -2.96 -2.49 16.85
N GLY A 42 -3.08 -1.19 16.55
CA GLY A 42 -2.03 -0.19 16.84
C GLY A 42 -1.15 0.24 15.68
N THR A 43 -1.39 -0.27 14.46
CA THR A 43 -0.71 0.24 13.25
C THR A 43 -1.61 1.21 12.49
N GLU A 44 -0.99 2.01 11.64
CA GLU A 44 -1.68 2.93 10.74
C GLU A 44 -1.09 2.78 9.35
N ASN A 45 -1.89 2.92 8.31
CA ASN A 45 -1.38 2.78 6.95
C ASN A 45 -1.88 3.88 6.01
N ARG A 46 -1.21 3.97 4.86
CA ARG A 46 -1.69 4.68 3.67
C ARG A 46 -1.46 3.80 2.45
N ILE A 47 -2.44 3.80 1.54
CA ILE A 47 -2.44 2.90 0.38
C ILE A 47 -2.08 3.69 -0.88
N VAL A 48 -1.01 3.28 -1.57
CA VAL A 48 -0.61 3.82 -2.88
C VAL A 48 -1.13 2.90 -3.98
N GLN A 49 -2.00 3.42 -4.85
CA GLN A 49 -2.76 2.62 -5.82
C GLN A 49 -1.96 2.30 -7.08
N PHE A 50 -2.02 1.03 -7.53
CA PHE A 50 -1.60 0.55 -8.85
C PHE A 50 -2.77 -0.18 -9.53
N PRO A 51 -2.76 -0.37 -10.86
CA PRO A 51 -3.75 -1.21 -11.51
C PRO A 51 -3.62 -2.68 -11.06
N GLY A 52 -4.56 -3.13 -10.24
CA GLY A 52 -4.63 -4.53 -9.77
C GLY A 52 -3.67 -4.88 -8.63
N ALA A 53 -2.99 -3.90 -8.04
CA ALA A 53 -2.16 -4.08 -6.84
C ALA A 53 -2.03 -2.77 -6.04
N PHE A 54 -1.42 -2.79 -4.86
CA PHE A 54 -1.10 -1.57 -4.13
C PHE A 54 0.18 -1.66 -3.30
N LEU A 55 0.70 -0.52 -2.85
CA LEU A 55 1.67 -0.47 -1.76
C LEU A 55 0.95 -0.09 -0.48
N GLU A 56 1.19 -0.82 0.59
CA GLU A 56 0.75 -0.49 1.94
C GLU A 56 1.93 0.11 2.71
N LEU A 57 1.90 1.42 2.91
CA LEU A 57 2.83 2.12 3.80
C LEU A 57 2.32 1.93 5.22
N ILE A 58 3.13 1.41 6.15
CA ILE A 58 2.72 1.08 7.52
C ILE A 58 3.75 1.50 8.57
#